data_AF-A0A1T5NK84-F1
#
_entry.id   AF-A0A1T5NK84-F1
#
_cell.length_a   1.000
_cell.length_b   1.000
_cell.length_c   1.000
_cell.angle_alpha   90.00
_cell.angle_beta   90.00
_cell.angle_gamma   90.00
#
_symmetry.space_group_name_H-M   'P 1'
#
loop_
_entity.id
_entity.type
_entity.pdbx_description
1 polymer ?
#
loop_
_entity_poly.entity_id
_entity_poly.type
_entity_poly.pdbx_seq_one_letter_code
_entity_poly.pdbx_strand_id
1 'polypeptide(L)'
;MGGMVITDVAEKIPSKIRKLVYIGAFLPSSGQALTDLSYSDPDSKLGPLLIPSADQLTLDVKRDSLTYLFINDGSDAAKQQVLNHYRAEPAIPFTGKVTLTRENFGAVEKVYIKTLQDMVISPGLQDRMIAGAGIKTIYSVNTSHSPFLSRPHELSDLLLKIGKQEKPDRLNSVVARLIRYEVQPEFQAAFRQAVSDYVFHSLKSETNVLSEAYHEQADTTVLWVIERWSNKNELDKANKSSRFKAIESLSRSALKQPAKIIYVKDLEPLSKQQWRSVAQKQDQPLTIMLFVDAKPGTENNFKEVYHTVMPQFRSEPGVISYQLSQLEEDSTQFVTYEKFRNEDAFQYHLNFPPIQPVIDYLNTSIKQQPFETGLHRLIEFAPVIRQ
;
A
#
# COMPACT_ATOMS: atom_id res chain seq x y z
N MET A 1 -9.35 -29.35 -4.53
CA MET A 1 -7.97 -29.66 -4.98
C MET A 1 -7.05 -28.45 -5.13
N GLY A 2 -7.55 -27.25 -5.49
CA GLY A 2 -6.69 -26.08 -5.78
C GLY A 2 -5.65 -25.73 -4.70
N GLY A 3 -5.96 -25.96 -3.42
CA GLY A 3 -5.01 -25.77 -2.33
C GLY A 3 -3.73 -26.62 -2.42
N MET A 4 -3.81 -27.87 -2.92
CA MET A 4 -2.61 -28.69 -3.19
C MET A 4 -1.76 -28.07 -4.30
N VAL A 5 -2.42 -27.62 -5.38
CA VAL A 5 -1.76 -27.06 -6.56
C VAL A 5 -1.02 -25.77 -6.23
N ILE A 6 -1.68 -24.80 -5.60
CA ILE A 6 -1.04 -23.52 -5.28
C ILE A 6 0.10 -23.68 -4.26
N THR A 7 0.02 -24.71 -3.41
CA THR A 7 1.07 -25.05 -2.45
C THR A 7 2.33 -25.55 -3.19
N ASP A 8 2.19 -26.49 -4.12
CA ASP A 8 3.30 -26.99 -4.94
C ASP A 8 3.88 -25.92 -5.88
N VAL A 9 3.02 -25.07 -6.46
CA VAL A 9 3.48 -23.95 -7.30
C VAL A 9 4.29 -22.94 -6.47
N ALA A 10 3.85 -22.63 -5.25
CA ALA A 10 4.58 -21.73 -4.36
C ALA A 10 5.93 -22.29 -3.90
N GLU A 11 6.08 -23.60 -3.81
CA GLU A 11 7.39 -24.21 -3.64
C GLU A 11 8.29 -23.98 -4.86
N LYS A 12 7.76 -24.12 -6.08
CA LYS A 12 8.54 -24.05 -7.32
C LYS A 12 8.94 -22.62 -7.72
N ILE A 13 8.06 -21.64 -7.49
CA ILE A 13 8.26 -20.26 -7.94
C ILE A 13 7.89 -19.22 -6.88
N PRO A 14 8.43 -19.32 -5.64
CA PRO A 14 8.03 -18.47 -4.51
C PRO A 14 8.21 -16.97 -4.80
N SER A 15 9.26 -16.59 -5.53
CA SER A 15 9.56 -15.20 -5.87
C SER A 15 8.53 -14.53 -6.80
N LYS A 16 7.72 -15.32 -7.52
CA LYS A 16 6.66 -14.82 -8.39
C LYS A 16 5.31 -14.71 -7.68
N ILE A 17 5.21 -15.19 -6.44
CA ILE A 17 3.96 -15.28 -5.70
C ILE A 17 4.07 -14.41 -4.47
N ARG A 18 3.30 -13.32 -4.48
CA ARG A 18 3.23 -12.41 -3.33
C ARG A 18 2.53 -13.07 -2.13
N LYS A 19 1.42 -13.75 -2.39
CA LYS A 19 0.49 -14.20 -1.35
C LYS A 19 -0.35 -15.36 -1.87
N LEU A 20 -0.59 -16.33 -1.00
CA LEU A 20 -1.55 -17.42 -1.23
C LEU A 20 -2.81 -17.16 -0.42
N VAL A 21 -3.97 -17.32 -1.05
CA VAL A 21 -5.27 -17.26 -0.36
C VAL A 21 -5.96 -18.59 -0.53
N TYR A 22 -6.14 -19.29 0.59
CA TYR A 22 -6.87 -20.55 0.66
C TYR A 22 -8.32 -20.26 1.04
N ILE A 23 -9.28 -20.88 0.36
CA ILE A 23 -10.71 -20.70 0.61
C ILE A 23 -11.31 -22.09 0.79
N GLY A 24 -11.62 -22.48 2.04
CA GLY A 24 -12.14 -23.81 2.34
C GLY A 24 -11.35 -24.94 1.66
N ALA A 25 -10.01 -24.86 1.63
CA ALA A 25 -9.16 -25.65 0.76
C ALA A 25 -8.16 -26.51 1.52
N PHE A 26 -7.80 -27.67 0.96
CA PHE A 26 -6.68 -28.47 1.48
C PHE A 26 -5.38 -27.67 1.53
N LEU A 27 -4.67 -27.77 2.65
CA LEU A 27 -3.39 -27.12 2.90
C LEU A 27 -2.44 -28.18 3.46
N PRO A 28 -1.66 -28.85 2.59
CA PRO A 28 -0.80 -29.96 3.00
C PRO A 28 0.47 -29.49 3.71
N SER A 29 0.99 -30.36 4.59
CA SER A 29 2.37 -30.31 5.07
C SER A 29 3.30 -31.06 4.11
N SER A 30 4.61 -30.81 4.22
CA SER A 30 5.62 -31.53 3.44
C SER A 30 5.47 -33.05 3.60
N GLY A 31 5.48 -33.78 2.50
CA GLY A 31 5.30 -35.23 2.44
C GLY A 31 3.84 -35.72 2.41
N GLN A 32 2.84 -34.83 2.51
CA GLN A 32 1.43 -35.22 2.47
C GLN A 32 0.86 -35.16 1.05
N ALA A 33 0.00 -36.13 0.75
CA ALA A 33 -0.93 -36.10 -0.36
C ALA A 33 -2.32 -35.63 0.11
N LEU A 34 -3.23 -35.34 -0.82
CA LEU A 34 -4.60 -34.96 -0.48
C LEU A 34 -5.32 -36.10 0.25
N THR A 35 -5.11 -37.35 -0.18
CA THR A 35 -5.71 -38.52 0.47
C THR A 35 -5.34 -38.64 1.94
N ASP A 36 -4.09 -38.30 2.31
CA ASP A 36 -3.64 -38.34 3.71
C ASP A 36 -4.46 -37.37 4.56
N LEU A 37 -4.74 -36.18 4.03
CA LEU A 37 -5.57 -35.18 4.70
C LEU A 37 -7.03 -35.62 4.76
N SER A 38 -7.61 -36.07 3.66
CA SER A 38 -9.02 -36.47 3.60
C SER A 38 -9.33 -37.66 4.51
N TYR A 39 -8.43 -38.64 4.60
CA TYR A 39 -8.60 -39.78 5.52
C TYR A 39 -8.47 -39.39 6.98
N SER A 40 -7.84 -38.26 7.27
CA SER A 40 -7.75 -37.72 8.63
C SER A 40 -8.98 -36.91 9.05
N ASP A 41 -9.95 -36.67 8.16
CA ASP A 41 -11.15 -35.85 8.39
C ASP A 41 -12.39 -36.72 8.64
N PRO A 42 -12.71 -37.05 9.91
CA PRO A 42 -13.84 -37.93 10.23
C PRO A 42 -15.20 -37.29 9.92
N ASP A 43 -15.26 -35.97 9.78
CA ASP A 43 -16.50 -35.22 9.60
C ASP A 43 -16.84 -35.01 8.12
N SER A 44 -15.90 -35.26 7.20
CA SER A 44 -16.12 -35.14 5.76
C SER A 44 -17.21 -36.11 5.29
N LYS A 45 -18.14 -35.61 4.48
CA LYS A 45 -19.21 -36.39 3.84
C LYS A 45 -18.88 -36.78 2.40
N LEU A 46 -17.76 -36.31 1.85
CA LEU A 46 -17.41 -36.51 0.45
C LEU A 46 -17.06 -37.98 0.13
N GLY A 47 -16.25 -38.62 0.97
CA GLY A 47 -15.62 -39.92 0.66
C GLY A 47 -16.58 -41.01 0.14
N PRO A 48 -17.68 -41.32 0.84
CA PRO A 48 -18.65 -42.33 0.41
C PRO A 48 -19.42 -42.00 -0.88
N LEU A 49 -19.33 -40.74 -1.35
CA LEU A 49 -20.07 -40.23 -2.49
C LEU A 49 -19.19 -40.05 -3.72
N LEU A 50 -17.91 -40.41 -3.64
CA LEU A 50 -16.98 -40.43 -4.77
C LEU A 50 -17.25 -41.64 -5.68
N ILE A 51 -17.16 -41.41 -6.99
CA ILE A 51 -17.36 -42.41 -8.03
C ILE A 51 -16.12 -42.40 -8.94
N PRO A 52 -15.22 -43.40 -8.83
CA PRO A 52 -14.10 -43.51 -9.75
C PRO A 52 -14.58 -43.89 -11.16
N SER A 53 -13.92 -43.34 -12.17
CA SER A 53 -14.11 -43.76 -13.56
C SER A 53 -13.60 -45.20 -13.77
N ALA A 54 -14.06 -45.86 -14.83
CA ALA A 54 -13.65 -47.23 -15.15
C ALA A 54 -12.13 -47.35 -15.39
N ASP A 55 -11.49 -46.31 -15.93
CA ASP A 55 -10.05 -46.21 -16.14
C ASP A 55 -9.28 -45.64 -14.95
N GLN A 56 -9.98 -45.28 -13.86
CA GLN A 56 -9.43 -44.67 -12.64
C GLN A 56 -8.68 -43.35 -12.84
N LEU A 57 -8.83 -42.70 -14.01
CA LEU A 57 -8.18 -41.42 -14.30
C LEU A 57 -8.93 -40.22 -13.72
N THR A 58 -10.21 -40.37 -13.40
CA THR A 58 -11.03 -39.32 -12.79
C THR A 58 -11.83 -39.81 -11.58
N LEU A 59 -12.17 -38.87 -10.72
CA LEU A 59 -13.09 -39.06 -9.59
C LEU A 59 -14.27 -38.11 -9.77
N ASP A 60 -15.46 -38.68 -9.89
CA ASP A 60 -16.72 -37.96 -9.91
C ASP A 60 -17.38 -37.98 -8.53
N VAL A 61 -18.44 -37.21 -8.35
CA VAL A 61 -19.28 -37.20 -7.15
C VAL A 61 -20.71 -37.57 -7.56
N LYS A 62 -21.38 -38.38 -6.74
CA LYS A 62 -22.79 -38.74 -6.96
C LYS A 62 -23.63 -37.48 -7.22
N ARG A 63 -24.24 -37.42 -8.41
CA ARG A 63 -24.88 -36.20 -8.95
C ARG A 63 -25.90 -35.58 -7.99
N ASP A 64 -26.75 -36.40 -7.37
CA ASP A 64 -27.79 -35.95 -6.44
C ASP A 64 -27.24 -35.38 -5.13
N SER A 65 -25.95 -35.57 -4.85
CA SER A 65 -25.28 -35.08 -3.66
C SER A 65 -24.48 -33.79 -3.89
N LEU A 66 -24.35 -33.33 -5.14
CA LEU A 66 -23.50 -32.18 -5.49
C LEU A 66 -23.90 -30.90 -4.75
N THR A 67 -25.19 -30.56 -4.78
CA THR A 67 -25.69 -29.32 -4.16
C THR A 67 -25.67 -29.40 -2.65
N TYR A 68 -25.97 -30.58 -2.09
CA TYR A 68 -25.84 -30.86 -0.66
C TYR A 68 -24.40 -30.69 -0.18
N LEU A 69 -23.42 -31.27 -0.87
CA LEU A 69 -22.01 -31.23 -0.44
C LEU A 69 -21.37 -29.85 -0.65
N PHE A 70 -21.53 -29.27 -1.84
CA PHE A 70 -20.71 -28.15 -2.26
C PHE A 70 -21.35 -26.77 -2.08
N ILE A 71 -22.69 -26.68 -2.05
CA ILE A 71 -23.39 -25.40 -2.03
C ILE A 71 -24.75 -25.46 -1.30
N ASN A 72 -24.79 -26.12 -0.13
CA ASN A 72 -26.04 -26.38 0.60
C ASN A 72 -26.84 -25.09 0.90
N ASP A 73 -26.12 -24.02 1.24
CA ASP A 73 -26.61 -22.67 1.53
C ASP A 73 -26.87 -21.80 0.29
N GLY A 74 -26.63 -22.33 -0.92
CA GLY A 74 -26.85 -21.61 -2.18
C GLY A 74 -28.33 -21.46 -2.53
N SER A 75 -28.63 -20.40 -3.29
CA SER A 75 -29.92 -20.24 -3.96
C SER A 75 -30.15 -21.34 -4.99
N ASP A 76 -31.40 -21.59 -5.37
CA ASP A 76 -31.73 -22.60 -6.39
C ASP A 76 -31.04 -22.31 -7.72
N ALA A 77 -30.92 -21.03 -8.09
CA ALA A 77 -30.16 -20.61 -9.26
C ALA A 77 -28.68 -21.00 -9.15
N ALA A 78 -28.02 -20.75 -8.02
CA ALA A 78 -26.62 -21.11 -7.81
C ALA A 78 -26.42 -22.64 -7.76
N LYS A 79 -27.35 -23.37 -7.14
CA LYS A 79 -27.39 -24.84 -7.15
C LYS A 79 -27.48 -25.40 -8.57
N GLN A 80 -28.34 -24.81 -9.40
CA GLN A 80 -28.46 -25.20 -10.81
C GLN A 80 -27.16 -24.91 -11.59
N GLN A 81 -26.48 -23.80 -11.30
CA GLN A 81 -25.17 -23.51 -11.89
C GLN A 81 -24.15 -24.61 -11.57
N VAL A 82 -24.10 -25.10 -10.33
CA VAL A 82 -23.24 -26.24 -9.96
C VAL A 82 -23.62 -27.49 -10.76
N LEU A 83 -24.89 -27.87 -10.80
CA LEU A 83 -25.34 -29.08 -11.51
C LEU A 83 -25.04 -29.06 -13.02
N ASN A 84 -25.08 -27.88 -13.65
CA ASN A 84 -24.84 -27.70 -15.08
C ASN A 84 -23.34 -27.73 -15.43
N HIS A 85 -22.49 -27.19 -14.56
CA HIS A 85 -21.07 -26.95 -14.87
C HIS A 85 -20.11 -27.91 -14.17
N TYR A 86 -20.55 -28.66 -13.17
CA TYR A 86 -19.73 -29.65 -12.49
C TYR A 86 -19.17 -30.69 -13.48
N ARG A 87 -17.92 -31.08 -13.28
CA ARG A 87 -17.21 -32.12 -14.04
C ARG A 87 -16.40 -32.98 -13.08
N ALA A 88 -16.18 -34.24 -13.45
CA ALA A 88 -15.27 -35.12 -12.73
C ALA A 88 -13.85 -34.53 -12.72
N GLU A 89 -13.16 -34.69 -11.59
CA GLU A 89 -11.83 -34.14 -11.37
C GLU A 89 -10.76 -35.18 -11.72
N PRO A 90 -9.57 -34.76 -12.19
CA PRO A 90 -8.43 -35.68 -12.37
C PRO A 90 -8.08 -36.38 -11.05
N ALA A 91 -7.86 -37.70 -11.09
CA ALA A 91 -7.53 -38.49 -9.90
C ALA A 91 -6.07 -38.31 -9.44
N ILE A 92 -5.15 -38.00 -10.35
CA ILE A 92 -3.70 -37.95 -10.09
C ILE A 92 -3.34 -37.00 -8.91
N PRO A 93 -3.87 -35.77 -8.81
CA PRO A 93 -3.51 -34.87 -7.71
C PRO A 93 -3.98 -35.33 -6.33
N PHE A 94 -4.78 -36.40 -6.22
CA PHE A 94 -5.19 -36.96 -4.93
C PHE A 94 -4.02 -37.66 -4.22
N THR A 95 -3.14 -38.34 -4.97
CA THR A 95 -2.06 -39.19 -4.43
C THR A 95 -0.68 -38.54 -4.53
N GLY A 96 -0.54 -37.48 -5.32
CA GLY A 96 0.70 -36.72 -5.44
C GLY A 96 1.09 -36.05 -4.12
N LYS A 97 2.23 -36.45 -3.56
CA LYS A 97 2.82 -35.81 -2.37
C LYS A 97 3.53 -34.52 -2.74
N VAL A 98 3.37 -33.50 -1.90
CA VAL A 98 4.14 -32.26 -2.03
C VAL A 98 5.42 -32.34 -1.20
N THR A 99 6.50 -31.73 -1.67
CA THR A 99 7.74 -31.55 -0.88
C THR A 99 7.90 -30.06 -0.65
N LEU A 100 7.83 -29.61 0.59
CA LEU A 100 7.79 -28.19 0.94
C LEU A 100 8.99 -27.81 1.81
N THR A 101 9.55 -26.63 1.56
CA THR A 101 10.68 -26.07 2.31
C THR A 101 10.30 -24.79 3.03
N ARG A 102 11.13 -24.38 4.01
CA ARG A 102 10.93 -23.11 4.71
C ARG A 102 11.27 -21.92 3.81
N GLU A 103 12.25 -22.09 2.94
CA GLU A 103 12.82 -21.08 2.07
C GLU A 103 11.92 -20.73 0.89
N ASN A 104 11.14 -21.70 0.39
CA ASN A 104 10.22 -21.49 -0.72
C ASN A 104 8.78 -21.35 -0.24
N PHE A 105 8.00 -22.44 -0.20
CA PHE A 105 6.60 -22.38 0.23
C PHE A 105 6.46 -21.69 1.58
N GLY A 106 7.33 -22.01 2.55
CA GLY A 106 7.32 -21.42 3.89
C GLY A 106 7.50 -19.90 3.91
N ALA A 107 8.21 -19.33 2.94
CA ALA A 107 8.50 -17.89 2.86
C ALA A 107 7.35 -17.07 2.28
N VAL A 108 6.43 -17.68 1.53
CA VAL A 108 5.29 -16.99 0.92
C VAL A 108 4.23 -16.68 1.97
N GLU A 109 3.71 -15.45 1.99
CA GLU A 109 2.61 -15.07 2.88
C GLU A 109 1.34 -15.86 2.56
N LYS A 110 0.64 -16.32 3.59
CA LYS A 110 -0.57 -17.15 3.47
C LYS A 110 -1.71 -16.52 4.24
N VAL A 111 -2.88 -16.53 3.63
CA VAL A 111 -4.17 -16.18 4.24
C VAL A 111 -5.11 -17.34 4.05
N TYR A 112 -5.95 -17.60 5.06
CA TYR A 112 -6.97 -18.63 4.97
C TYR A 112 -8.36 -18.02 5.20
N ILE A 113 -9.32 -18.36 4.35
CA ILE A 113 -10.74 -18.03 4.48
C ILE A 113 -11.48 -19.33 4.78
N LYS A 114 -11.95 -19.46 6.02
CA LYS A 114 -12.70 -20.63 6.50
C LYS A 114 -14.13 -20.62 6.00
N THR A 115 -14.63 -21.79 5.61
CA THR A 115 -16.04 -22.07 5.28
C THR A 115 -16.67 -22.81 6.46
N LEU A 116 -17.55 -22.15 7.22
CA LEU A 116 -17.97 -22.67 8.54
C LEU A 116 -19.00 -23.82 8.50
N GLN A 117 -19.65 -24.04 7.36
CA GLN A 117 -20.63 -25.12 7.14
C GLN A 117 -20.14 -26.13 6.10
N ASP A 118 -18.83 -26.20 5.88
CA ASP A 118 -18.21 -27.07 4.89
C ASP A 118 -18.30 -28.53 5.32
N MET A 119 -18.91 -29.36 4.46
CA MET A 119 -19.05 -30.80 4.67
C MET A 119 -18.06 -31.61 3.83
N VAL A 120 -17.25 -30.95 3.00
CA VAL A 120 -16.24 -31.56 2.16
C VAL A 120 -14.88 -31.53 2.85
N ILE A 121 -14.50 -30.35 3.35
CA ILE A 121 -13.32 -30.15 4.20
C ILE A 121 -13.82 -29.56 5.50
N SER A 122 -13.98 -30.40 6.53
CA SER A 122 -14.64 -29.98 7.76
C SER A 122 -13.92 -28.80 8.41
N PRO A 123 -14.65 -27.91 9.12
CA PRO A 123 -14.02 -26.82 9.87
C PRO A 123 -12.90 -27.31 10.80
N GLY A 124 -13.04 -28.51 11.40
CA GLY A 124 -12.02 -29.14 12.23
C GLY A 124 -10.75 -29.52 11.47
N LEU A 125 -10.86 -30.05 10.24
CA LEU A 125 -9.69 -30.27 9.38
C LEU A 125 -9.06 -28.94 8.94
N GLN A 126 -9.87 -27.95 8.56
CA GLN A 126 -9.38 -26.62 8.20
C GLN A 126 -8.53 -26.03 9.33
N ASP A 127 -9.02 -26.07 10.57
CA ASP A 127 -8.30 -25.56 11.75
C ASP A 127 -6.97 -26.29 11.99
N ARG A 128 -6.93 -27.61 11.84
CA ARG A 128 -5.69 -28.39 11.96
C ARG A 128 -4.66 -28.00 10.89
N MET A 129 -5.08 -27.84 9.64
CA MET A 129 -4.17 -27.46 8.55
C MET A 129 -3.66 -26.02 8.72
N ILE A 130 -4.53 -25.08 9.10
CA ILE A 130 -4.18 -23.70 9.42
C ILE A 130 -3.11 -23.65 10.52
N ALA A 131 -3.33 -24.39 11.61
CA ALA A 131 -2.41 -24.48 12.73
C ALA A 131 -1.07 -25.11 12.31
N GLY A 132 -1.10 -26.23 11.59
CA GLY A 132 0.10 -26.93 11.10
C GLY A 132 0.97 -26.07 10.18
N ALA A 133 0.34 -25.21 9.37
CA ALA A 133 1.05 -24.28 8.47
C ALA A 133 1.44 -22.95 9.14
N GLY A 134 1.03 -22.71 10.39
CA GLY A 134 1.31 -21.47 11.12
C GLY A 134 0.68 -20.21 10.48
N ILE A 135 -0.48 -20.34 9.83
CA ILE A 135 -1.16 -19.19 9.22
C ILE A 135 -1.71 -18.27 10.31
N LYS A 136 -1.36 -16.99 10.23
CA LYS A 136 -1.77 -15.96 11.21
C LYS A 136 -3.02 -15.19 10.79
N THR A 137 -3.18 -14.98 9.48
CA THR A 137 -4.30 -14.19 8.94
C THR A 137 -5.41 -15.14 8.51
N ILE A 138 -6.48 -15.16 9.30
CA ILE A 138 -7.60 -16.06 9.13
C ILE A 138 -8.89 -15.24 9.08
N TYR A 139 -9.68 -15.45 8.04
CA TYR A 139 -11.05 -14.95 7.92
C TYR A 139 -12.01 -16.13 7.93
N SER A 140 -13.29 -15.85 8.13
CA SER A 140 -14.35 -16.87 8.04
C SER A 140 -15.53 -16.31 7.26
N VAL A 141 -16.18 -17.19 6.51
CA VAL A 141 -17.48 -16.96 5.87
C VAL A 141 -18.41 -18.07 6.32
N ASN A 142 -19.63 -17.70 6.73
CA ASN A 142 -20.61 -18.66 7.24
C ASN A 142 -21.36 -19.35 6.09
N THR A 143 -20.64 -20.19 5.34
CA THR A 143 -21.13 -20.86 4.12
C THR A 143 -20.72 -22.32 4.08
N SER A 144 -21.32 -23.08 3.16
CA SER A 144 -20.76 -24.37 2.72
C SER A 144 -19.50 -24.17 1.85
N HIS A 145 -19.10 -25.19 1.08
CA HIS A 145 -17.81 -25.26 0.39
C HIS A 145 -17.58 -24.18 -0.69
N SER A 146 -18.65 -23.64 -1.29
CA SER A 146 -18.56 -22.76 -2.47
C SER A 146 -19.00 -21.30 -2.20
N PRO A 147 -18.31 -20.55 -1.33
CA PRO A 147 -18.67 -19.16 -1.01
C PRO A 147 -18.61 -18.23 -2.22
N PHE A 148 -17.82 -18.56 -3.24
CA PHE A 148 -17.74 -17.82 -4.50
C PHE A 148 -19.04 -17.88 -5.33
N LEU A 149 -19.93 -18.84 -5.04
CA LEU A 149 -21.26 -18.92 -5.62
C LEU A 149 -22.36 -18.54 -4.63
N SER A 150 -22.26 -18.97 -3.36
CA SER A 150 -23.32 -18.70 -2.36
C SER A 150 -23.25 -17.29 -1.76
N ARG A 151 -22.04 -16.73 -1.60
CA ARG A 151 -21.77 -15.40 -1.00
C ARG A 151 -20.70 -14.61 -1.78
N PRO A 152 -20.88 -14.37 -3.09
CA PRO A 152 -19.85 -13.77 -3.93
C PRO A 152 -19.40 -12.38 -3.47
N HIS A 153 -20.31 -11.54 -2.97
CA HIS A 153 -19.98 -10.19 -2.49
C HIS A 153 -19.16 -10.21 -1.21
N GLU A 154 -19.57 -11.00 -0.21
CA GLU A 154 -18.83 -11.15 1.06
C GLU A 154 -17.42 -11.69 0.80
N LEU A 155 -17.29 -12.69 -0.07
CA LEU A 155 -15.99 -13.23 -0.45
C LEU A 155 -15.15 -12.19 -1.21
N SER A 156 -15.75 -11.44 -2.14
CA SER A 156 -15.08 -10.38 -2.89
C SER A 156 -14.56 -9.28 -1.96
N ASP A 157 -15.35 -8.86 -0.98
CA ASP A 157 -14.94 -7.86 0.01
C ASP A 157 -13.75 -8.32 0.83
N LEU A 158 -13.75 -9.60 1.25
CA LEU A 158 -12.60 -10.21 1.92
C LEU A 158 -11.36 -10.26 1.00
N LEU A 159 -11.51 -10.65 -0.27
CA LEU A 159 -10.40 -10.69 -1.22
C LEU A 159 -9.85 -9.29 -1.51
N LEU A 160 -10.72 -8.29 -1.66
CA LEU A 160 -10.32 -6.89 -1.79
C LEU A 160 -9.61 -6.41 -0.53
N LYS A 161 -10.10 -6.76 0.66
CA LYS A 161 -9.43 -6.46 1.93
C LYS A 161 -8.06 -7.13 2.01
N ILE A 162 -7.93 -8.40 1.65
CA ILE A 162 -6.66 -9.15 1.64
C ILE A 162 -5.69 -8.57 0.61
N GLY A 163 -6.21 -8.12 -0.54
CA GLY A 163 -5.47 -7.44 -1.58
C GLY A 163 -4.98 -6.05 -1.16
N LYS A 164 -5.83 -5.31 -0.42
CA LYS A 164 -5.60 -3.98 0.15
C LYS A 164 -4.75 -4.00 1.42
N GLN A 165 -4.71 -5.11 2.16
CA GLN A 165 -3.79 -5.29 3.28
C GLN A 165 -2.38 -5.08 2.77
N GLU A 166 -1.87 -3.90 3.13
CA GLU A 166 -0.70 -3.25 2.58
C GLU A 166 0.48 -4.20 2.62
N LYS A 167 1.21 -4.27 1.51
CA LYS A 167 2.57 -4.75 1.57
C LYS A 167 3.34 -3.84 2.54
N PRO A 168 4.25 -4.37 3.38
CA PRO A 168 5.55 -3.73 3.54
C PRO A 168 6.24 -3.86 2.18
N ASP A 169 5.93 -2.93 1.28
CA ASP A 169 6.49 -2.89 -0.06
C ASP A 169 7.98 -2.55 0.11
N ARG A 170 8.88 -3.55 0.05
CA ARG A 170 10.34 -3.32 0.16
C ARG A 170 10.90 -2.42 -0.95
N LEU A 171 10.07 -1.93 -1.87
CA LEU A 171 10.39 -0.96 -2.91
C LEU A 171 9.45 0.27 -2.95
N ASN A 172 8.45 0.38 -2.07
CA ASN A 172 7.62 1.60 -1.86
C ASN A 172 7.47 1.95 -0.38
N SER A 173 8.45 1.57 0.44
CA SER A 173 8.41 1.74 1.89
C SER A 173 8.61 3.18 2.33
N VAL A 174 8.73 4.15 1.43
CA VAL A 174 9.02 5.54 1.83
C VAL A 174 7.81 6.16 2.52
N VAL A 175 7.97 6.58 3.77
CA VAL A 175 6.99 7.39 4.49
C VAL A 175 7.36 8.86 4.32
N ALA A 176 6.43 9.66 3.83
CA ALA A 176 6.60 11.09 3.65
C ALA A 176 5.67 11.87 4.60
N ARG A 177 6.19 12.96 5.16
CA ARG A 177 5.39 13.89 5.96
C ARG A 177 5.82 15.34 5.75
N LEU A 178 4.87 16.23 5.96
CA LEU A 178 5.07 17.67 6.10
C LEU A 178 4.66 18.06 7.52
N ILE A 179 5.51 18.79 8.24
CA ILE A 179 5.18 19.34 9.55
C ILE A 179 5.16 20.84 9.46
N ARG A 180 4.04 21.45 9.83
CA ARG A 180 3.88 22.90 9.90
C ARG A 180 3.92 23.35 11.35
N TYR A 181 4.76 24.34 11.62
CA TYR A 181 4.86 25.02 12.90
C TYR A 181 4.52 26.50 12.73
N GLU A 182 3.72 27.06 13.62
CA GLU A 182 3.59 28.52 13.78
C GLU A 182 4.25 28.93 15.08
N VAL A 183 5.44 29.50 14.99
CA VAL A 183 6.30 29.75 16.15
C VAL A 183 6.18 31.22 16.55
N GLN A 184 5.98 31.49 17.84
CA GLN A 184 5.93 32.83 18.39
C GLN A 184 7.26 33.59 18.11
N PRO A 185 7.21 34.90 17.78
CA PRO A 185 8.40 35.66 17.35
C PRO A 185 9.62 35.54 18.27
N GLU A 186 9.41 35.56 19.58
CA GLU A 186 10.46 35.50 20.60
C GLU A 186 11.17 34.14 20.68
N PHE A 187 10.55 33.06 20.17
CA PHE A 187 11.14 31.73 20.12
C PHE A 187 11.75 31.37 18.76
N GLN A 188 11.63 32.23 17.74
CA GLN A 188 12.04 31.95 16.36
C GLN A 188 13.47 31.43 16.24
N ALA A 189 14.44 32.15 16.82
CA ALA A 189 15.85 31.79 16.71
C ALA A 189 16.15 30.42 17.34
N ALA A 190 15.67 30.20 18.57
CA ALA A 190 15.86 28.94 19.29
C ALA A 190 15.16 27.77 18.57
N PHE A 191 13.96 27.97 18.03
CA PHE A 191 13.21 26.94 17.34
C PHE A 191 13.84 26.56 16.01
N ARG A 192 14.26 27.55 15.20
CA ARG A 192 15.00 27.31 13.95
C ARG A 192 16.31 26.56 14.20
N GLN A 193 17.03 26.89 15.28
CA GLN A 193 18.23 26.14 15.66
C GLN A 193 17.92 24.68 15.99
N ALA A 194 16.91 24.42 16.82
CA ALA A 194 16.51 23.06 17.19
C ALA A 194 16.07 22.22 15.97
N VAL A 195 15.31 22.83 15.05
CA VAL A 195 14.91 22.20 13.79
C VAL A 195 16.13 21.92 12.90
N SER A 196 17.04 22.88 12.78
CA SER A 196 18.27 22.70 11.99
C SER A 196 19.13 21.56 12.53
N ASP A 197 19.33 21.50 13.86
CA ASP A 197 20.09 20.43 14.51
C ASP A 197 19.50 19.06 14.23
N TYR A 198 18.16 18.94 14.27
CA TYR A 198 17.45 17.72 13.91
C TYR A 198 17.64 17.35 12.43
N VAL A 199 17.44 18.30 11.50
CA VAL A 199 17.60 18.06 10.06
C VAL A 199 19.04 17.62 9.73
N PHE A 200 20.06 18.31 10.26
CA PHE A 200 21.45 17.90 10.03
C PHE A 200 21.76 16.52 10.60
N HIS A 201 21.10 16.12 11.69
CA HIS A 201 21.28 14.80 12.27
C HIS A 201 20.53 13.72 11.50
N SER A 202 19.29 13.97 11.08
CA SER A 202 18.46 13.02 10.35
C SER A 202 19.09 12.65 9.00
N LEU A 203 19.68 13.63 8.30
CA LEU A 203 20.34 13.45 7.01
C LEU A 203 21.57 12.52 7.07
N LYS A 204 22.19 12.35 8.25
CA LYS A 204 23.29 11.39 8.47
C LYS A 204 22.82 9.93 8.44
N SER A 205 21.53 9.68 8.60
CA SER A 205 20.99 8.33 8.49
C SER A 205 20.96 7.88 7.03
N GLU A 206 21.43 6.67 6.76
CA GLU A 206 21.28 6.04 5.44
C GLU A 206 19.81 5.81 5.07
N THR A 207 18.96 5.61 6.09
CA THR A 207 17.53 5.37 5.96
C THR A 207 16.70 6.64 5.79
N ASN A 208 17.29 7.83 5.97
CA ASN A 208 16.67 9.09 5.60
C ASN A 208 16.80 9.32 4.09
N VAL A 209 15.68 9.63 3.42
CA VAL A 209 15.63 9.96 2.00
C VAL A 209 15.77 11.47 1.83
N LEU A 210 14.94 12.23 2.54
CA LEU A 210 14.90 13.70 2.55
C LEU A 210 14.65 14.19 3.98
N SER A 211 15.28 15.31 4.36
CA SER A 211 14.91 16.08 5.53
C SER A 211 15.36 17.51 5.30
N GLU A 212 14.41 18.42 5.21
CA GLU A 212 14.65 19.83 4.90
C GLU A 212 13.70 20.70 5.71
N ALA A 213 14.12 21.91 6.02
CA ALA A 213 13.33 22.87 6.77
C ALA A 213 13.33 24.24 6.10
N TYR A 214 12.14 24.84 6.09
CA TYR A 214 11.84 26.08 5.40
C TYR A 214 11.08 27.02 6.32
N HIS A 215 11.18 28.32 6.05
CA HIS A 215 10.17 29.27 6.50
C HIS A 215 9.43 29.85 5.30
N GLU A 216 8.20 30.32 5.51
CA GLU A 216 7.50 31.03 4.46
C GLU A 216 8.13 32.40 4.22
N GLN A 217 8.15 32.82 2.96
CA GLN A 217 8.68 34.12 2.56
C GLN A 217 7.78 35.27 3.06
N ALA A 218 6.45 35.08 3.03
CA ALA A 218 5.47 36.08 3.43
C ALA A 218 5.31 36.17 4.97
N ASP A 219 5.41 35.05 5.67
CA ASP A 219 5.38 35.00 7.13
C ASP A 219 6.50 34.10 7.66
N THR A 220 7.60 34.74 8.07
CA THR A 220 8.76 34.04 8.63
C THR A 220 8.46 33.29 9.93
N THR A 221 7.28 33.51 10.53
CA THR A 221 6.84 32.78 11.73
C THR A 221 6.33 31.37 11.45
N VAL A 222 5.98 31.09 10.19
CA VAL A 222 5.55 29.77 9.72
C VAL A 222 6.76 28.98 9.25
N LEU A 223 7.01 27.84 9.88
CA LEU A 223 8.08 26.92 9.53
C LEU A 223 7.50 25.61 9.00
N TRP A 224 8.20 25.01 8.06
CA TRP A 224 7.90 23.72 7.48
C TRP A 224 9.07 22.77 7.62
N VAL A 225 8.82 21.54 8.04
CA VAL A 225 9.78 20.43 8.00
C VAL A 225 9.24 19.38 7.05
N ILE A 226 10.02 19.07 6.02
CA ILE A 226 9.62 18.24 4.88
C ILE A 226 10.52 17.02 4.88
N GLU A 227 9.94 15.83 5.08
CA GLU A 227 10.73 14.62 5.32
C GLU A 227 10.25 13.44 4.50
N ARG A 228 11.21 12.60 4.11
CA ARG A 228 10.97 11.26 3.58
C ARG A 228 11.91 10.27 4.26
N TRP A 229 11.37 9.16 4.73
CA TRP A 229 12.11 8.10 5.39
C TRP A 229 11.86 6.77 4.71
N SER A 230 12.87 5.93 4.62
CA SER A 230 12.79 4.63 3.94
C SER A 230 11.69 3.71 4.48
N ASN A 231 11.19 3.92 5.70
CA ASN A 231 10.00 3.29 6.28
C ASN A 231 9.56 3.94 7.60
N LYS A 232 8.35 3.56 8.04
CA LYS A 232 7.73 4.06 9.27
C LYS A 232 8.57 3.78 10.52
N ASN A 233 9.19 2.59 10.62
CA ASN A 233 10.01 2.24 11.78
C ASN A 233 11.23 3.16 11.89
N GLU A 234 11.85 3.52 10.77
CA GLU A 234 12.98 4.45 10.73
C GLU A 234 12.55 5.88 11.09
N LEU A 235 11.40 6.33 10.60
CA LEU A 235 10.79 7.59 11.04
C LEU A 235 10.49 7.58 12.55
N ASP A 236 9.96 6.48 13.10
CA ASP A 236 9.65 6.37 14.52
C ASP A 236 10.91 6.36 15.40
N LYS A 237 12.02 5.81 14.91
CA LYS A 237 13.34 5.96 15.56
C LYS A 237 13.78 7.42 15.54
N ALA A 238 13.62 8.13 14.43
CA ALA A 238 13.95 9.55 14.33
C ALA A 238 13.13 10.41 15.31
N ASN A 239 11.84 10.13 15.44
CA ASN A 239 10.94 10.79 16.40
C ASN A 239 11.33 10.55 17.88
N LYS A 240 12.09 9.48 18.16
CA LYS A 240 12.62 9.17 19.51
C LYS A 240 14.00 9.76 19.75
N SER A 241 14.63 10.39 18.75
CA SER A 241 15.94 11.02 18.90
C SER A 241 15.89 12.18 19.89
N SER A 242 16.99 12.42 20.61
CA SER A 242 17.11 13.54 21.55
C SER A 242 16.87 14.90 20.88
N ARG A 243 17.25 15.05 19.60
CA ARG A 243 17.05 16.27 18.81
C ARG A 243 15.59 16.52 18.46
N PHE A 244 14.86 15.48 18.04
CA PHE A 244 13.41 15.63 17.81
C PHE A 244 12.67 15.90 19.12
N LYS A 245 13.08 15.23 20.22
CA LYS A 245 12.53 15.48 21.56
C LYS A 245 12.78 16.92 22.04
N ALA A 246 13.89 17.54 21.65
CA ALA A 246 14.16 18.95 21.95
C ALA A 246 13.16 19.89 21.23
N ILE A 247 12.83 19.61 19.96
CA ILE A 247 11.78 20.33 19.22
C ILE A 247 10.44 20.16 19.94
N GLU A 248 10.03 18.92 20.26
CA GLU A 248 8.76 18.65 20.97
C GLU A 248 8.69 19.34 22.34
N SER A 249 9.80 19.40 23.07
CA SER A 249 9.86 20.10 24.35
C SER A 249 9.65 21.60 24.16
N LEU A 250 10.34 22.21 23.19
CA LEU A 250 10.21 23.64 22.89
C LEU A 250 8.81 23.98 22.36
N SER A 251 8.21 23.09 21.57
CA SER A 251 6.87 23.27 21.00
C SER A 251 5.78 23.50 22.05
N ARG A 252 5.97 23.04 23.30
CA ARG A 252 4.99 23.22 24.39
C ARG A 252 4.76 24.68 24.77
N SER A 253 5.75 25.54 24.58
CA SER A 253 5.67 26.97 24.89
C SER A 253 5.87 27.85 23.67
N ALA A 254 6.57 27.38 22.63
CA ALA A 254 6.98 28.21 21.51
C ALA A 254 5.94 28.36 20.39
N LEU A 255 4.92 27.49 20.32
CA LEU A 255 3.97 27.52 19.20
C LEU A 255 2.72 28.34 19.52
N LYS A 256 2.23 29.10 18.54
CA LYS A 256 0.92 29.78 18.58
C LYS A 256 -0.24 28.77 18.61
N GLN A 257 -0.03 27.61 18.00
CA GLN A 257 -0.98 26.50 17.94
C GLN A 257 -0.24 25.16 17.80
N PRO A 258 -0.86 24.02 18.12
CA PRO A 258 -0.24 22.72 17.93
C PRO A 258 0.29 22.52 16.50
N ALA A 259 1.45 21.88 16.37
CA ALA A 259 2.04 21.60 15.07
C ALA A 259 1.09 20.73 14.24
N LYS A 260 0.91 21.09 12.96
CA LYS A 260 0.13 20.28 12.01
C LYS A 260 1.05 19.29 11.32
N ILE A 261 0.76 18.00 11.43
CA ILE A 261 1.50 16.93 10.75
C ILE A 261 0.61 16.41 9.62
N ILE A 262 1.14 16.37 8.41
CA ILE A 262 0.44 15.93 7.21
C ILE A 262 1.22 14.77 6.62
N TYR A 263 0.64 13.57 6.64
CA TYR A 263 1.19 12.42 5.93
C TYR A 263 0.76 12.45 4.47
N VAL A 264 1.71 12.16 3.59
CA VAL A 264 1.47 12.22 2.14
C VAL A 264 2.05 10.98 1.46
N LYS A 265 1.39 10.57 0.39
CA LYS A 265 1.85 9.54 -0.53
C LYS A 265 2.39 10.22 -1.78
N ASP A 266 3.70 10.10 -2.00
CA ASP A 266 4.35 10.56 -3.23
C ASP A 266 3.79 9.79 -4.45
N LEU A 267 3.33 10.53 -5.46
CA LEU A 267 2.93 9.99 -6.76
C LEU A 267 4.13 10.04 -7.71
N GLU A 268 4.45 8.93 -8.36
CA GLU A 268 5.68 8.79 -9.17
C GLU A 268 6.95 9.20 -8.39
N PRO A 269 7.27 8.50 -7.29
CA PRO A 269 8.26 8.96 -6.31
C PRO A 269 9.64 9.14 -6.92
N LEU A 270 10.31 10.23 -6.55
CA LEU A 270 11.72 10.45 -6.85
C LEU A 270 12.62 9.48 -6.06
N SER A 271 13.72 9.04 -6.68
CA SER A 271 14.79 8.32 -5.98
C SER A 271 15.48 9.23 -4.94
N LYS A 272 16.17 8.64 -3.97
CA LYS A 272 16.96 9.40 -2.98
C LYS A 272 17.98 10.34 -3.62
N GLN A 273 18.61 9.93 -4.73
CA GLN A 273 19.54 10.78 -5.46
C GLN A 273 18.84 11.98 -6.10
N GLN A 274 17.67 11.76 -6.72
CA GLN A 274 16.88 12.84 -7.32
C GLN A 274 16.38 13.82 -6.26
N TRP A 275 15.89 13.33 -5.12
CA TRP A 275 15.47 14.15 -3.97
C TRP A 275 16.59 15.04 -3.42
N ARG A 276 17.84 14.54 -3.44
CA ARG A 276 19.02 15.23 -2.93
C ARG A 276 19.81 15.94 -4.03
N SER A 277 19.18 16.21 -5.18
CA SER A 277 19.78 17.05 -6.21
C SER A 277 19.94 18.46 -5.65
N VAL A 278 21.17 18.95 -5.60
CA VAL A 278 21.46 20.28 -5.05
C VAL A 278 21.52 21.32 -6.17
N ALA A 279 21.19 22.55 -5.80
CA ALA A 279 21.44 23.70 -6.65
C ALA A 279 22.96 23.95 -6.81
N GLN A 280 23.34 24.57 -7.92
CA GLN A 280 24.71 24.99 -8.17
C GLN A 280 25.05 26.24 -7.36
N LYS A 281 26.35 26.53 -7.18
CA LYS A 281 26.81 27.64 -6.33
C LYS A 281 26.28 29.02 -6.74
N GLN A 282 25.99 29.20 -8.02
CA GLN A 282 25.44 30.42 -8.60
C GLN A 282 23.90 30.50 -8.57
N ASP A 283 23.23 29.39 -8.22
CA ASP A 283 21.77 29.34 -8.19
C ASP A 283 21.23 30.10 -6.97
N GLN A 284 20.00 30.59 -7.08
CA GLN A 284 19.23 31.18 -5.98
C GLN A 284 17.92 30.41 -5.84
N PRO A 285 17.95 29.23 -5.20
CA PRO A 285 16.84 28.28 -5.30
C PRO A 285 15.54 28.85 -4.76
N LEU A 286 14.47 28.64 -5.51
CA LEU A 286 13.11 28.93 -5.11
C LEU A 286 12.36 27.62 -4.89
N THR A 287 11.76 27.46 -3.70
CA THR A 287 10.91 26.30 -3.41
C THR A 287 9.46 26.75 -3.35
N ILE A 288 8.61 26.10 -4.15
CA ILE A 288 7.17 26.30 -4.19
C ILE A 288 6.49 25.06 -3.64
N MET A 289 5.51 25.28 -2.77
CA MET A 289 4.60 24.23 -2.32
C MET A 289 3.16 24.69 -2.56
N LEU A 290 2.39 23.94 -3.34
CA LEU A 290 1.00 24.27 -3.66
C LEU A 290 0.08 23.18 -3.12
N PHE A 291 -0.77 23.53 -2.14
CA PHE A 291 -1.86 22.66 -1.71
C PHE A 291 -3.05 22.81 -2.66
N VAL A 292 -3.60 21.67 -3.09
CA VAL A 292 -4.74 21.59 -4.00
C VAL A 292 -5.84 20.78 -3.35
N ASP A 293 -7.02 21.39 -3.17
CA ASP A 293 -8.21 20.70 -2.68
C ASP A 293 -9.19 20.47 -3.85
N ALA A 294 -9.16 19.27 -4.42
CA ALA A 294 -9.95 18.91 -5.58
C ALA A 294 -11.45 18.80 -5.25
N LYS A 295 -12.31 19.13 -6.23
CA LYS A 295 -13.74 18.80 -6.12
C LYS A 295 -13.90 17.27 -6.07
N PRO A 296 -14.83 16.75 -5.23
CA PRO A 296 -15.08 15.32 -5.19
C PRO A 296 -15.41 14.74 -6.57
N GLY A 297 -14.77 13.64 -6.94
CA GLY A 297 -14.93 12.96 -8.22
C GLY A 297 -13.99 13.43 -9.34
N THR A 298 -13.17 14.47 -9.12
CA THR A 298 -12.20 14.95 -10.13
C THR A 298 -10.76 14.52 -9.85
N GLU A 299 -10.51 13.78 -8.77
CA GLU A 299 -9.18 13.39 -8.27
C GLU A 299 -8.41 12.50 -9.25
N ASN A 300 -9.12 11.61 -9.95
CA ASN A 300 -8.51 10.75 -10.97
C ASN A 300 -8.04 11.55 -12.17
N ASN A 301 -8.86 12.51 -12.64
CA ASN A 301 -8.46 13.42 -13.70
C ASN A 301 -7.20 14.22 -13.31
N PHE A 302 -7.13 14.71 -12.06
CA PHE A 302 -5.92 15.40 -11.58
C PHE A 302 -4.66 14.55 -11.68
N LYS A 303 -4.75 13.30 -11.23
CA LYS A 303 -3.63 12.34 -11.28
C LYS A 303 -3.23 12.01 -12.71
N GLU A 304 -4.18 11.85 -13.62
CA GLU A 304 -3.92 11.57 -15.04
C GLU A 304 -3.29 12.76 -15.76
N VAL A 305 -3.77 13.98 -15.48
CA VAL A 305 -3.17 15.22 -15.99
C VAL A 305 -1.72 15.30 -15.58
N TYR A 306 -1.42 15.16 -14.27
CA TYR A 306 -0.05 15.20 -13.78
C TYR A 306 0.81 14.05 -14.31
N HIS A 307 0.28 12.82 -14.38
CA HIS A 307 1.00 11.68 -14.95
C HIS A 307 1.52 11.97 -16.37
N THR A 308 0.72 12.67 -17.16
CA THR A 308 1.04 13.02 -18.55
C THR A 308 2.15 14.07 -18.65
N VAL A 309 2.14 15.08 -17.77
CA VAL A 309 3.04 16.25 -17.85
C VAL A 309 4.28 16.14 -16.96
N MET A 310 4.28 15.27 -15.95
CA MET A 310 5.36 15.12 -14.97
C MET A 310 6.73 14.86 -15.61
N PRO A 311 6.90 14.00 -16.63
CA PRO A 311 8.20 13.82 -17.27
C PRO A 311 8.72 15.10 -17.92
N GLN A 312 7.82 15.93 -18.46
CA GLN A 312 8.17 17.18 -19.12
C GLN A 312 8.62 18.22 -18.08
N PHE A 313 7.88 18.38 -16.98
CA PHE A 313 8.27 19.27 -15.87
C PHE A 313 9.62 18.88 -15.27
N ARG A 314 9.85 17.57 -15.05
CA ARG A 314 11.13 17.08 -14.50
C ARG A 314 12.31 17.24 -15.46
N SER A 315 12.05 17.38 -16.76
CA SER A 315 13.08 17.63 -17.78
C SER A 315 13.29 19.10 -18.09
N GLU A 316 12.48 19.98 -17.50
CA GLU A 316 12.47 21.41 -17.80
C GLU A 316 13.78 22.08 -17.33
N PRO A 317 14.44 22.89 -18.17
CA PRO A 317 15.62 23.65 -17.77
C PRO A 317 15.33 24.54 -16.56
N GLY A 318 16.09 24.35 -15.47
CA GLY A 318 15.94 25.14 -14.25
C GLY A 318 15.09 24.48 -13.16
N VAL A 319 14.40 23.37 -13.44
CA VAL A 319 13.81 22.52 -12.40
C VAL A 319 14.92 21.69 -11.72
N ILE A 320 14.97 21.74 -10.39
CA ILE A 320 15.85 20.90 -9.55
C ILE A 320 15.11 19.63 -9.16
N SER A 321 13.87 19.76 -8.71
CA SER A 321 13.01 18.64 -8.33
C SER A 321 11.54 19.03 -8.46
N TYR A 322 10.70 18.07 -8.85
CA TYR A 322 9.26 18.26 -8.95
C TYR A 322 8.55 16.98 -8.45
N GLN A 323 7.76 17.13 -7.39
CA GLN A 323 7.03 16.03 -6.77
C GLN A 323 5.56 16.42 -6.55
N LEU A 324 4.64 15.57 -7.02
CA LEU A 324 3.24 15.61 -6.62
C LEU A 324 2.97 14.56 -5.54
N SER A 325 2.26 14.92 -4.48
CA SER A 325 1.86 13.99 -3.43
C SER A 325 0.36 14.09 -3.16
N GLN A 326 -0.24 13.00 -2.72
CA GLN A 326 -1.63 12.96 -2.25
C GLN A 326 -1.64 12.87 -0.72
N LEU A 327 -2.52 13.59 -0.03
CA LEU A 327 -2.65 13.45 1.42
C LEU A 327 -3.24 12.09 1.78
N GLU A 328 -2.75 11.47 2.84
CA GLU A 328 -3.24 10.15 3.28
C GLU A 328 -4.61 10.24 3.97
N GLU A 329 -4.91 11.36 4.63
CA GLU A 329 -6.15 11.57 5.38
C GLU A 329 -7.35 11.94 4.49
N ASP A 330 -7.08 12.53 3.32
CA ASP A 330 -8.11 12.96 2.37
C ASP A 330 -7.63 12.77 0.93
N SER A 331 -8.26 11.85 0.21
CA SER A 331 -7.91 11.53 -1.17
C SER A 331 -8.19 12.67 -2.16
N THR A 332 -8.98 13.67 -1.77
CA THR A 332 -9.26 14.86 -2.58
C THR A 332 -8.17 15.92 -2.48
N GLN A 333 -7.24 15.78 -1.52
CA GLN A 333 -6.21 16.77 -1.27
C GLN A 333 -4.85 16.32 -1.79
N PHE A 334 -4.17 17.25 -2.45
CA PHE A 334 -2.86 17.05 -3.04
C PHE A 334 -1.92 18.18 -2.63
N VAL A 335 -0.63 17.94 -2.79
CA VAL A 335 0.41 18.94 -2.60
C VAL A 335 1.52 18.74 -3.63
N THR A 336 1.86 19.80 -4.37
CA THR A 336 3.11 19.81 -5.14
C THR A 336 4.24 20.37 -4.29
N TYR A 337 5.43 19.85 -4.54
CA TYR A 337 6.67 20.32 -3.96
C TYR A 337 7.70 20.46 -5.07
N GLU A 338 8.05 21.71 -5.35
CA GLU A 338 8.71 22.11 -6.58
C GLU A 338 9.93 22.96 -6.22
N LYS A 339 11.10 22.61 -6.76
CA LYS A 339 12.33 23.37 -6.58
C LYS A 339 12.83 23.84 -7.93
N PHE A 340 13.02 25.15 -8.03
CA PHE A 340 13.59 25.82 -9.19
C PHE A 340 14.94 26.42 -8.82
N ARG A 341 15.84 26.53 -9.79
CA ARG A 341 17.18 27.12 -9.59
C ARG A 341 17.14 28.61 -9.28
N ASN A 342 16.09 29.31 -9.71
CA ASN A 342 15.86 30.75 -9.50
C ASN A 342 14.42 31.14 -9.87
N GLU A 343 14.08 32.42 -9.65
CA GLU A 343 12.77 32.99 -10.02
C GLU A 343 12.51 32.90 -11.53
N ASP A 344 13.52 33.14 -12.38
CA ASP A 344 13.34 33.09 -13.85
C ASP A 344 12.90 31.71 -14.33
N ALA A 345 13.45 30.64 -13.74
CA ALA A 345 13.04 29.27 -14.03
C ALA A 345 11.58 29.00 -13.61
N PHE A 346 11.15 29.54 -12.47
CA PHE A 346 9.75 29.44 -12.04
C PHE A 346 8.81 30.25 -12.96
N GLN A 347 9.20 31.46 -13.36
CA GLN A 347 8.42 32.25 -14.32
C GLN A 347 8.34 31.57 -15.68
N TYR A 348 9.41 30.91 -16.13
CA TYR A 348 9.38 30.10 -17.34
C TYR A 348 8.39 28.92 -17.18
N HIS A 349 8.42 28.21 -16.06
CA HIS A 349 7.50 27.11 -15.76
C HIS A 349 6.03 27.52 -15.87
N LEU A 350 5.66 28.69 -15.34
CA LEU A 350 4.30 29.22 -15.43
C LEU A 350 3.84 29.52 -16.87
N ASN A 351 4.78 29.72 -17.79
CA ASN A 351 4.52 29.98 -19.21
C ASN A 351 4.84 28.76 -20.09
N PHE A 352 5.25 27.63 -19.50
CA PHE A 352 5.66 26.44 -20.22
C PHE A 352 4.41 25.73 -20.77
N PRO A 353 4.25 25.55 -22.10
CA PRO A 353 2.99 25.08 -22.67
C PRO A 353 2.40 23.80 -22.05
N PRO A 354 3.21 22.79 -21.65
CA PRO A 354 2.69 21.61 -20.93
C PRO A 354 2.04 21.88 -19.57
N ILE A 355 2.18 23.07 -18.97
CA ILE A 355 1.48 23.42 -17.73
C ILE A 355 -0.01 23.70 -17.96
N GLN A 356 -0.43 24.02 -19.18
CA GLN A 356 -1.79 24.49 -19.46
C GLN A 356 -2.89 23.54 -18.96
N PRO A 357 -2.83 22.20 -19.17
CA PRO A 357 -3.84 21.30 -18.64
C PRO A 357 -3.92 21.28 -17.11
N VAL A 358 -2.80 21.54 -16.43
CA VAL A 358 -2.76 21.67 -14.96
C VAL A 358 -3.46 22.97 -14.54
N ILE A 359 -3.14 24.09 -15.19
CA ILE A 359 -3.77 25.39 -14.92
C ILE A 359 -5.28 25.33 -15.19
N ASP A 360 -5.70 24.70 -16.28
CA ASP A 360 -7.12 24.51 -16.61
C ASP A 360 -7.85 23.70 -15.53
N TYR A 361 -7.21 22.63 -15.04
CA TYR A 361 -7.75 21.87 -13.90
C TYR A 361 -7.85 22.74 -12.65
N LEU A 362 -6.78 23.44 -12.28
CA LEU A 362 -6.74 24.29 -11.09
C LEU A 362 -7.81 25.39 -11.13
N ASN A 363 -8.10 25.96 -12.30
CA ASN A 363 -9.13 27.00 -12.45
C ASN A 363 -10.58 26.48 -12.45
N THR A 364 -10.80 25.17 -12.66
CA THR A 364 -12.15 24.63 -12.86
C THR A 364 -12.57 23.62 -11.80
N SER A 365 -11.62 22.88 -11.23
CA SER A 365 -11.87 21.59 -10.57
C SER A 365 -11.40 21.53 -9.11
N ILE A 366 -11.14 22.69 -8.48
CA ILE A 366 -10.80 22.79 -7.05
C ILE A 366 -11.93 23.42 -6.25
N LYS A 367 -11.98 23.16 -4.93
CA LYS A 367 -13.05 23.63 -4.04
C LYS A 367 -13.02 25.14 -3.82
N GLN A 368 -11.83 25.73 -3.73
CA GLN A 368 -11.65 27.15 -3.43
C GLN A 368 -10.79 27.82 -4.49
N GLN A 369 -11.29 28.93 -5.04
CA GLN A 369 -10.56 29.79 -5.98
C GLN A 369 -10.14 31.09 -5.29
N PRO A 370 -9.05 31.74 -5.74
CA PRO A 370 -8.14 31.27 -6.79
C PRO A 370 -7.12 30.25 -6.22
N PHE A 371 -6.53 29.39 -7.06
CA PHE A 371 -5.65 28.31 -6.60
C PHE A 371 -4.37 28.82 -5.90
N GLU A 372 -3.96 30.06 -6.20
CA GLU A 372 -2.83 30.77 -5.62
C GLU A 372 -2.97 30.95 -4.10
N THR A 373 -4.18 30.84 -3.55
CA THR A 373 -4.40 30.83 -2.09
C THR A 373 -3.76 29.62 -1.40
N GLY A 374 -3.54 28.53 -2.12
CA GLY A 374 -2.83 27.34 -1.65
C GLY A 374 -1.31 27.38 -1.89
N LEU A 375 -0.78 28.47 -2.48
CA LEU A 375 0.63 28.58 -2.86
C LEU A 375 1.49 29.13 -1.72
N HIS A 376 2.54 28.41 -1.38
CA HIS A 376 3.53 28.77 -0.37
C HIS A 376 4.91 28.92 -1.02
N ARG A 377 5.50 30.11 -0.90
CA ARG A 377 6.89 30.38 -1.26
C ARG A 377 7.78 30.12 -0.04
N LEU A 378 8.70 29.16 -0.18
CA LEU A 378 9.49 28.62 0.91
C LEU A 378 10.97 29.00 0.76
N ILE A 379 11.57 29.50 1.84
CA ILE A 379 13.01 29.80 1.95
C ILE A 379 13.65 28.74 2.85
N GLU A 380 14.60 28.00 2.30
CA GLU A 380 15.31 26.94 3.01
C GLU A 380 16.23 27.52 4.09
N PHE A 381 16.20 26.94 5.29
CA PHE A 381 17.16 27.24 6.35
C PHE A 381 17.87 25.99 6.91
N ALA A 382 17.49 24.78 6.49
CA ALA A 382 18.25 23.55 6.73
C ALA A 382 17.93 22.49 5.66
N PRO A 383 18.92 21.72 5.16
CA PRO A 383 20.34 21.79 5.48
C PRO A 383 21.02 22.90 4.66
N VAL A 384 21.45 24.01 5.27
CA VAL A 384 22.27 24.98 4.53
C VAL A 384 23.68 24.42 4.40
N ILE A 385 23.90 23.60 3.38
CA ILE A 385 25.22 23.24 2.87
C ILE A 385 25.32 23.87 1.48
N ARG A 386 25.89 25.07 1.41
CA ARG A 386 26.48 25.57 0.16
C ARG A 386 27.81 24.85 -0.01
N GLN A 387 27.92 23.93 -0.97
CA GLN A 387 29.22 23.40 -1.39
C GLN A 387 30.03 24.46 -2.11
#